data_AF-A0A8S0X7E9-F1
#
_entry.id   AF-A0A8S0X7E9-F1
#
_cell.length_a   1.000
_cell.length_b   1.000
_cell.length_c   1.000
_cell.angle_alpha   90.00
_cell.angle_beta   90.00
_cell.angle_gamma   90.00
#
_symmetry.space_group_name_H-M   'P 1'
#
loop_
_entity.id
_entity.type
_entity.pdbx_description
1 polymer ?
#
loop_
_entity_poly.entity_id
_entity_poly.type
_entity_poly.pdbx_seq_one_letter_code
_entity_poly.pdbx_strand_id
1 'polypeptide(L)'
;MNDEQDVWLTDGEGFMTNEKRYKDHLDIAVDSPQTATCSRYRAQDGADAEHNGTNQTGNAGHCCAHHGAMVPGSSVDFQKGERQMNMDFSLCEALATTNTDGLKKVIHIYDIACQYYVHLKERIQASPYLQKSDQIELIHAIGLFHVHGHQDKCLYRFATSYVPGAVQVDATLANRTETIDDFLGDSNFKKMLHIVDTIIAKYRRARAAKVESELYLAALTWVAMAAATDEWWHMIETAETMRQADITSMDYMLAKVKRGQTLQQIRTMLIDHQLGAHKAPDPDGTAADWLVSSLAIEQAQ
;
A
#
# COMPACT_ATOMS: atom_id res chain seq x y z
N MET A 1 -32.63 -8.67 9.97
CA MET A 1 -32.85 -9.83 10.86
C MET A 1 -33.10 -9.28 12.26
N ASN A 2 -33.74 -10.04 13.15
CA ASN A 2 -33.92 -9.63 14.53
C ASN A 2 -32.78 -10.25 15.34
N ASP A 3 -31.80 -9.44 15.75
CA ASP A 3 -30.56 -9.90 16.41
C ASP A 3 -30.85 -10.74 17.68
N GLU A 4 -32.00 -10.50 18.34
CA GLU A 4 -32.42 -11.25 19.54
C GLU A 4 -32.81 -12.72 19.26
N GLN A 5 -33.01 -13.09 17.99
CA GLN A 5 -33.43 -14.43 17.57
C GLN A 5 -32.31 -15.19 16.84
N ASP A 6 -31.15 -14.57 16.60
CA ASP A 6 -30.05 -15.26 15.96
C ASP A 6 -29.36 -16.21 16.95
N VAL A 7 -29.34 -17.49 16.60
CA VAL A 7 -28.69 -18.55 17.37
C VAL A 7 -27.46 -18.98 16.60
N TRP A 8 -26.29 -18.62 17.11
CA TRP A 8 -25.02 -19.02 16.53
C TRP A 8 -24.83 -20.54 16.59
N LEU A 9 -24.40 -21.14 15.48
CA LEU A 9 -24.02 -22.57 15.43
C LEU A 9 -22.77 -22.86 16.28
N THR A 10 -21.90 -21.86 16.42
CA THR A 10 -20.67 -21.83 17.23
C THR A 10 -20.41 -20.39 17.65
N ASP A 11 -19.81 -20.13 18.81
CA ASP A 11 -19.55 -18.77 19.34
C ASP A 11 -18.36 -18.08 18.62
N GLY A 12 -18.49 -17.88 17.30
CA GLY A 12 -17.44 -17.30 16.47
C GLY A 12 -16.24 -18.21 16.23
N GLU A 13 -16.47 -19.51 16.00
CA GLU A 13 -15.39 -20.50 15.85
C GLU A 13 -15.26 -21.03 14.40
N GLY A 14 -15.99 -20.41 13.47
CA GLY A 14 -15.82 -20.60 12.03
C GLY A 14 -14.87 -19.55 11.45
N PHE A 15 -15.38 -18.68 10.57
CA PHE A 15 -14.59 -17.58 9.99
C PHE A 15 -14.70 -16.25 10.77
N MET A 16 -15.83 -16.04 11.46
CA MET A 16 -16.09 -14.88 12.32
C MET A 16 -15.38 -15.03 13.65
N THR A 17 -15.00 -13.92 14.28
CA THR A 17 -14.50 -13.88 15.66
C THR A 17 -15.58 -14.24 16.67
N ASN A 18 -15.16 -14.68 17.86
CA ASN A 18 -16.00 -14.70 19.05
C ASN A 18 -16.63 -13.33 19.31
N GLU A 19 -17.96 -13.28 19.33
CA GLU A 19 -18.72 -12.03 19.37
C GLU A 19 -18.52 -11.29 20.70
N LYS A 20 -18.61 -12.02 21.82
CA LYS A 20 -18.50 -11.42 23.15
C LYS A 20 -17.11 -10.82 23.36
N ARG A 21 -16.06 -11.58 23.08
CA ARG A 21 -14.67 -11.14 23.25
C ARG A 21 -14.35 -9.94 22.36
N TYR A 22 -14.90 -9.92 21.14
CA TYR A 22 -14.72 -8.80 20.24
C TYR A 22 -15.44 -7.53 20.73
N LYS A 23 -16.69 -7.65 21.19
CA LYS A 23 -17.42 -6.54 21.82
C LYS A 23 -16.69 -5.98 23.04
N ASP A 24 -16.21 -6.86 23.92
CA ASP A 24 -15.45 -6.45 25.10
C ASP A 24 -14.15 -5.70 24.72
N HIS A 25 -13.51 -6.06 23.60
CA HIS A 25 -12.37 -5.32 23.06
C HIS A 25 -12.78 -3.93 22.55
N LEU A 26 -13.85 -3.84 21.77
CA LEU A 26 -14.33 -2.58 21.22
C LEU A 26 -14.73 -1.57 22.31
N ASP A 27 -15.25 -2.05 23.44
CA ASP A 27 -15.67 -1.20 24.57
C ASP A 27 -14.49 -0.47 25.25
N ILE A 28 -13.28 -1.05 25.18
CA ILE A 28 -12.08 -0.48 25.82
C ILE A 28 -11.07 0.09 24.82
N ALA A 29 -11.17 -0.30 23.54
CA ALA A 29 -10.25 0.12 22.51
C ALA A 29 -10.43 1.61 22.22
N VAL A 30 -9.34 2.37 22.36
CA VAL A 30 -9.34 3.79 22.04
C VAL A 30 -9.08 3.96 20.55
N ASP A 31 -10.05 4.55 19.85
CA ASP A 31 -9.82 5.01 18.48
C ASP A 31 -8.93 6.24 18.51
N SER A 32 -7.79 6.18 17.83
CA SER A 32 -6.87 7.32 17.71
C SER A 32 -6.66 7.61 16.23
N PRO A 33 -7.44 8.54 15.65
CA PRO A 33 -7.30 8.95 14.26
C PRO A 33 -5.86 9.40 14.00
N GLN A 34 -5.20 8.75 13.04
CA GLN A 34 -3.83 9.09 12.67
C GLN A 34 -3.83 10.05 11.50
N THR A 35 -2.95 11.04 11.53
CA THR A 35 -2.78 11.94 10.38
C THR A 35 -2.19 11.17 9.22
N ALA A 36 -2.85 11.24 8.06
CA ALA A 36 -2.34 10.73 6.80
C ALA A 36 -0.89 11.16 6.54
N THR A 37 0.04 10.20 6.49
CA THR A 37 1.43 10.47 6.07
C THR A 37 1.70 10.05 4.62
N CYS A 38 0.68 9.52 3.94
CA CYS A 38 0.73 9.00 2.58
C CYS A 38 -0.53 9.37 1.79
N SER A 39 -0.37 9.61 0.49
CA SER A 39 -1.38 10.10 -0.47
C SER A 39 -2.74 9.39 -0.42
N ARG A 40 -2.74 8.06 -0.22
CA ARG A 40 -3.94 7.22 -0.32
C ARG A 40 -4.80 7.15 0.95
N TYR A 41 -4.32 7.64 2.11
CA TYR A 41 -5.13 7.66 3.34
C TYR A 41 -6.44 8.46 3.17
N ARG A 42 -6.43 9.50 2.31
CA ARG A 42 -7.62 10.31 2.01
C ARG A 42 -8.79 9.51 1.42
N ALA A 43 -8.55 8.29 0.92
CA ALA A 43 -9.63 7.42 0.44
C ALA A 43 -10.37 6.69 1.57
N GLN A 44 -9.73 6.50 2.74
CA GLN A 44 -10.32 5.88 3.92
C GLN A 44 -11.26 6.87 4.64
N ASP A 45 -10.90 8.16 4.67
CA ASP A 45 -11.76 9.24 5.19
C ASP A 45 -13.16 9.28 4.53
N GLY A 46 -13.28 8.85 3.28
CA GLY A 46 -14.57 8.75 2.57
C GLY A 46 -15.33 7.45 2.80
N ALA A 47 -14.63 6.37 3.18
CA ALA A 47 -15.22 5.06 3.51
C ALA A 47 -15.73 5.00 4.96
N ASP A 48 -15.23 5.89 5.83
CA ASP A 48 -15.68 6.06 7.23
C ASP A 48 -17.00 6.85 7.37
N ALA A 49 -17.70 7.10 6.26
CA ALA A 49 -19.00 7.76 6.27
C ALA A 49 -20.04 6.90 7.02
N GLU A 50 -20.68 7.49 8.03
CA GLU A 50 -21.77 6.82 8.76
C GLU A 50 -22.94 6.51 7.82
N HIS A 51 -23.28 5.23 7.69
CA HIS A 51 -24.51 4.79 7.05
C HIS A 51 -25.65 4.77 8.08
N ASN A 52 -26.60 5.68 7.94
CA ASN A 52 -27.78 5.74 8.80
C ASN A 52 -28.64 4.47 8.63
N GLY A 53 -28.95 3.79 9.74
CA GLY A 53 -29.89 2.66 9.78
C GLY A 53 -29.27 1.25 9.73
N THR A 54 -27.94 1.13 9.85
CA THR A 54 -27.23 -0.16 9.89
C THR A 54 -26.35 -0.27 11.13
N ASN A 55 -26.43 -1.39 11.86
CA ASN A 55 -25.56 -1.69 13.01
C ASN A 55 -24.12 -2.05 12.57
N GLN A 56 -23.93 -2.38 11.30
CA GLN A 56 -22.66 -2.76 10.69
C GLN A 56 -22.50 -2.03 9.35
N THR A 57 -21.34 -1.41 9.15
CA THR A 57 -20.99 -0.64 7.94
C THR A 57 -20.14 -1.43 6.96
N GLY A 58 -19.62 -2.58 7.39
CA GLY A 58 -18.79 -3.48 6.59
C GLY A 58 -18.21 -4.60 7.44
N ASN A 59 -17.39 -5.44 6.82
CA ASN A 59 -16.63 -6.49 7.49
C ASN A 59 -15.21 -6.57 6.92
N ALA A 60 -14.29 -7.16 7.68
CA ALA A 60 -12.97 -7.54 7.18
C ALA A 60 -12.49 -8.81 7.87
N GLY A 61 -11.47 -9.44 7.30
CA GLY A 61 -10.82 -10.60 7.87
C GLY A 61 -9.46 -10.82 7.25
N HIS A 62 -8.70 -11.76 7.81
CA HIS A 62 -7.41 -12.15 7.26
C HIS A 62 -7.55 -13.40 6.41
N CYS A 63 -6.70 -13.52 5.39
CA CYS A 63 -6.61 -14.70 4.55
C CYS A 63 -5.14 -15.07 4.28
N CYS A 64 -4.90 -16.33 3.96
CA CYS A 64 -3.60 -16.77 3.47
C CYS A 64 -3.34 -16.14 2.11
N ALA A 65 -2.32 -15.30 2.00
CA ALA A 65 -1.98 -14.61 0.75
C ALA A 65 -1.64 -15.57 -0.41
N HIS A 66 -1.16 -16.78 -0.11
CA HIS A 66 -0.80 -17.77 -1.12
C HIS A 66 -2.02 -18.57 -1.63
N HIS A 67 -2.83 -19.11 -0.71
CA HIS A 67 -3.91 -20.02 -1.04
C HIS A 67 -5.29 -19.34 -1.13
N GLY A 68 -5.39 -18.11 -0.63
CA GLY A 68 -6.67 -17.40 -0.52
C GLY A 68 -7.61 -17.99 0.52
N ALA A 69 -7.14 -18.90 1.38
CA ALA A 69 -7.95 -19.48 2.44
C ALA A 69 -8.22 -18.42 3.53
N MET A 70 -9.49 -18.18 3.81
CA MET A 70 -9.90 -17.31 4.93
C MET A 70 -9.39 -17.89 6.25
N VAL A 71 -8.87 -17.02 7.11
CA VAL A 71 -8.35 -17.43 8.41
C VAL A 71 -9.52 -17.55 9.39
N PRO A 72 -9.73 -18.74 10.00
CA PRO A 72 -10.75 -18.95 11.01
C PRO A 72 -10.64 -17.95 12.17
N GLY A 73 -11.77 -17.50 12.71
CA GLY A 73 -11.82 -16.57 13.84
C GLY A 73 -11.37 -15.13 13.55
N SER A 74 -10.87 -14.81 12.36
CA SER A 74 -10.30 -13.49 12.07
C SER A 74 -11.30 -12.48 11.51
N SER A 75 -12.50 -12.89 11.10
CA SER A 75 -13.44 -11.97 10.47
C SER A 75 -14.17 -11.13 11.51
N VAL A 76 -14.19 -9.82 11.32
CA VAL A 76 -14.69 -8.80 12.24
C VAL A 76 -15.67 -7.87 11.53
N ASP A 77 -16.65 -7.39 12.28
CA ASP A 77 -17.64 -6.43 11.80
C ASP A 77 -17.22 -5.00 12.12
N PHE A 78 -17.52 -4.07 11.21
CA PHE A 78 -17.24 -2.65 11.34
C PHE A 78 -18.44 -1.90 11.87
N GLN A 79 -18.34 -1.33 13.06
CA GLN A 79 -19.42 -0.51 13.64
C GLN A 79 -19.49 0.87 12.98
N LYS A 80 -18.34 1.39 12.52
CA LYS A 80 -18.21 2.67 11.84
C LYS A 80 -16.94 2.68 11.00
N GLY A 81 -17.06 2.25 9.73
CA GLY A 81 -15.93 2.14 8.82
C GLY A 81 -14.84 1.19 9.32
N GLU A 82 -13.77 1.11 8.55
CA GLU A 82 -12.61 0.29 8.90
C GLU A 82 -11.71 1.06 9.86
N ARG A 83 -11.78 0.76 11.16
CA ARG A 83 -10.89 1.35 12.17
C ARG A 83 -9.76 0.40 12.54
N GLN A 84 -8.66 0.98 13.02
CA GLN A 84 -7.47 0.22 13.40
C GLN A 84 -7.78 -0.83 14.48
N MET A 85 -8.64 -0.52 15.46
CA MET A 85 -9.06 -1.48 16.49
C MET A 85 -9.72 -2.74 15.90
N ASN A 86 -10.50 -2.59 14.81
CA ASN A 86 -11.14 -3.73 14.16
C ASN A 86 -10.05 -4.64 13.55
N MET A 87 -9.10 -4.04 12.84
CA MET A 87 -8.03 -4.76 12.16
C MET A 87 -6.96 -5.32 13.11
N ASP A 88 -6.69 -4.65 14.24
CA ASP A 88 -5.80 -5.14 15.29
C ASP A 88 -6.32 -6.46 15.87
N PHE A 89 -7.62 -6.51 16.18
CA PHE A 89 -8.28 -7.70 16.69
C PHE A 89 -8.25 -8.84 15.66
N SER A 90 -8.63 -8.53 14.43
CA SER A 90 -8.60 -9.47 13.30
C SER A 90 -7.20 -10.09 13.10
N LEU A 91 -6.14 -9.27 13.20
CA LEU A 91 -4.75 -9.73 13.07
C LEU A 91 -4.32 -10.63 14.23
N CYS A 92 -4.64 -10.24 15.46
CA CYS A 92 -4.32 -11.04 16.65
C CYS A 92 -4.99 -12.41 16.63
N GLU A 93 -6.28 -12.47 16.31
CA GLU A 93 -6.99 -13.74 16.14
C GLU A 93 -6.39 -14.55 14.99
N ALA A 94 -6.05 -13.91 13.86
CA ALA A 94 -5.43 -14.62 12.75
C ALA A 94 -4.10 -15.28 13.14
N LEU A 95 -3.28 -14.61 13.96
CA LEU A 95 -2.03 -15.18 14.46
C LEU A 95 -2.28 -16.32 15.46
N ALA A 96 -3.31 -16.21 16.29
CA ALA A 96 -3.67 -17.23 17.27
C ALA A 96 -4.26 -18.50 16.63
N THR A 97 -5.06 -18.36 15.58
CA THR A 97 -5.81 -19.49 14.99
C THR A 97 -5.07 -20.21 13.85
N THR A 98 -4.00 -19.64 13.30
CA THR A 98 -3.27 -20.23 12.16
C THR A 98 -2.05 -21.07 12.54
N ASN A 99 -1.98 -21.54 13.80
CA ASN A 99 -0.88 -22.38 14.30
C ASN A 99 0.50 -21.78 13.97
N THR A 100 0.67 -20.51 14.34
CA THR A 100 1.93 -19.78 14.10
C THR A 100 3.06 -20.19 15.05
N ASP A 101 2.82 -21.19 15.91
CA ASP A 101 3.81 -21.75 16.82
C ASP A 101 5.03 -22.30 16.07
N GLY A 102 6.21 -21.82 16.46
CA GLY A 102 7.48 -22.17 15.82
C GLY A 102 7.83 -21.32 14.59
N LEU A 103 6.93 -20.46 14.11
CA LEU A 103 7.26 -19.47 13.10
C LEU A 103 8.01 -18.29 13.74
N LYS A 104 9.10 -17.87 13.10
CA LYS A 104 9.85 -16.67 13.54
C LYS A 104 9.33 -15.39 12.90
N LYS A 105 8.75 -15.51 11.69
CA LYS A 105 8.36 -14.35 10.87
C LYS A 105 7.03 -14.61 10.19
N VAL A 106 6.16 -13.60 10.18
CA VAL A 106 4.89 -13.59 9.44
C VAL A 106 4.85 -12.33 8.59
N ILE A 107 4.54 -12.47 7.31
CA ILE A 107 4.36 -11.34 6.40
C ILE A 107 2.89 -10.90 6.48
N HIS A 108 2.67 -9.69 6.99
CA HIS A 108 1.36 -9.06 7.05
C HIS A 108 1.20 -8.10 5.88
N ILE A 109 0.35 -8.47 4.92
CA ILE A 109 0.05 -7.65 3.75
C ILE A 109 -1.21 -6.85 4.04
N TYR A 110 -1.12 -5.53 3.97
CA TYR A 110 -2.24 -4.65 4.22
C TYR A 110 -2.09 -3.34 3.44
N ASP A 111 -3.18 -2.84 2.86
CA ASP A 111 -3.16 -1.69 1.95
C ASP A 111 -2.53 -0.46 2.60
N ILE A 112 -2.82 -0.23 3.87
CA ILE A 112 -2.28 0.90 4.64
C ILE A 112 -1.15 0.48 5.57
N ALA A 113 -0.45 -0.62 5.29
CA ALA A 113 0.63 -1.13 6.14
C ALA A 113 1.67 -0.04 6.48
N CYS A 114 1.98 0.88 5.56
CA CYS A 114 2.90 2.00 5.79
C CYS A 114 2.52 2.98 6.91
N GLN A 115 1.27 2.95 7.38
CA GLN A 115 0.73 3.80 8.43
C GLN A 115 0.29 2.97 9.63
N TYR A 116 -0.40 1.86 9.35
CA TYR A 116 -1.01 1.01 10.36
C TYR A 116 -0.01 0.46 11.39
N TYR A 117 1.14 -0.03 10.92
CA TYR A 117 2.10 -0.74 11.77
C TYR A 117 2.85 0.15 12.76
N VAL A 118 2.90 1.47 12.51
CA VAL A 118 3.72 2.42 13.26
C VAL A 118 3.38 2.41 14.76
N HIS A 119 2.08 2.24 15.07
CA HIS A 119 1.56 2.20 16.44
C HIS A 119 0.95 0.86 16.82
N LEU A 120 1.13 -0.18 15.98
CA LEU A 120 0.49 -1.48 16.18
C LEU A 120 0.95 -2.13 17.48
N LYS A 121 2.23 -2.01 17.82
CA LYS A 121 2.79 -2.60 19.04
C LYS A 121 2.15 -1.98 20.28
N GLU A 122 2.04 -0.65 20.32
CA GLU A 122 1.42 0.10 21.40
C GLU A 122 -0.06 -0.27 21.54
N ARG A 123 -0.79 -0.37 20.42
CA ARG A 123 -2.21 -0.77 20.43
C ARG A 123 -2.42 -2.19 20.94
N ILE A 124 -1.60 -3.15 20.52
CA ILE A 124 -1.65 -4.53 21.04
C ILE A 124 -1.38 -4.55 22.54
N GLN A 125 -0.38 -3.81 23.02
CA GLN A 125 -0.03 -3.75 24.45
C GLN A 125 -1.09 -3.05 25.31
N ALA A 126 -1.86 -2.13 24.73
CA ALA A 126 -2.89 -1.38 25.44
C ALA A 126 -4.19 -2.17 25.67
N SER A 127 -4.39 -3.31 25.00
CA SER A 127 -5.63 -4.09 25.10
C SER A 127 -5.37 -5.52 25.61
N PRO A 128 -5.99 -5.96 26.73
CA PRO A 128 -5.88 -7.34 27.22
C PRO A 128 -6.45 -8.39 26.26
N TYR A 129 -7.28 -7.98 25.29
CA TYR A 129 -7.89 -8.89 24.32
C TYR A 129 -7.00 -9.16 23.11
N LEU A 130 -6.00 -8.29 22.87
CA LEU A 130 -5.05 -8.41 21.78
C LEU A 130 -3.81 -9.15 22.27
N GLN A 131 -3.52 -10.29 21.65
CA GLN A 131 -2.36 -11.10 21.99
C GLN A 131 -1.58 -11.44 20.73
N LYS A 132 -0.27 -11.33 20.83
CA LYS A 132 0.68 -11.77 19.81
C LYS A 132 1.88 -12.39 20.51
N SER A 133 2.31 -13.57 20.07
CA SER A 133 3.56 -14.16 20.54
C SER A 133 4.73 -13.21 20.28
N ASP A 134 5.55 -12.93 21.29
CA ASP A 134 6.78 -12.12 21.15
C ASP A 134 7.83 -12.78 20.25
N GLN A 135 7.71 -14.10 20.00
CA GLN A 135 8.60 -14.83 19.12
C GLN A 135 8.36 -14.52 17.63
N ILE A 136 7.18 -14.00 17.29
CA ILE A 136 6.79 -13.70 15.92
C ILE A 136 7.15 -12.25 15.58
N GLU A 137 8.06 -12.09 14.62
CA GLU A 137 8.34 -10.82 13.95
C GLU A 137 7.34 -10.61 12.80
N LEU A 138 6.60 -9.50 12.83
CA LEU A 138 5.70 -9.12 11.74
C LEU A 138 6.47 -8.30 10.69
N ILE A 139 6.50 -8.82 9.46
CA ILE A 139 7.01 -8.08 8.30
C ILE A 139 5.83 -7.44 7.60
N HIS A 140 5.77 -6.11 7.60
CA HIS A 140 4.68 -5.38 6.99
C HIS A 140 4.93 -5.13 5.50
N ALA A 141 3.90 -5.39 4.69
CA ALA A 141 3.94 -5.23 3.24
C ALA A 141 2.63 -4.66 2.70
N ILE A 142 2.67 -4.11 1.48
CA ILE A 142 1.50 -3.62 0.74
C ILE A 142 1.41 -4.44 -0.55
N GLY A 143 0.19 -4.87 -0.90
CA GLY A 143 -0.05 -5.60 -2.15
C GLY A 143 0.38 -4.77 -3.38
N LEU A 144 0.87 -5.44 -4.42
CA LEU A 144 1.56 -4.77 -5.53
C LEU A 144 0.64 -3.78 -6.28
N PHE A 145 -0.64 -4.12 -6.44
CA PHE A 145 -1.61 -3.19 -7.05
C PHE A 145 -1.87 -1.95 -6.19
N HIS A 146 -1.84 -2.09 -4.87
CA HIS A 146 -2.12 -0.98 -3.96
C HIS A 146 -0.91 -0.06 -3.79
N VAL A 147 0.30 -0.62 -3.69
CA VAL A 147 1.52 0.13 -3.36
C VAL A 147 1.84 1.25 -4.36
N HIS A 148 1.47 1.09 -5.63
CA HIS A 148 1.64 2.12 -6.66
C HIS A 148 0.78 3.38 -6.42
N GLY A 149 -0.27 3.30 -5.60
CA GLY A 149 -1.06 4.45 -5.17
C GLY A 149 -0.46 5.20 -3.97
N HIS A 150 0.64 4.68 -3.39
CA HIS A 150 1.35 5.31 -2.28
C HIS A 150 2.48 6.22 -2.81
N GLN A 151 3.11 6.97 -1.90
CA GLN A 151 4.32 7.72 -2.20
C GLN A 151 5.48 6.81 -2.64
N ASP A 152 6.39 7.32 -3.47
CA ASP A 152 7.49 6.56 -4.08
C ASP A 152 8.30 5.72 -3.07
N LYS A 153 8.58 6.24 -1.87
CA LYS A 153 9.31 5.50 -0.82
C LYS A 153 8.57 4.24 -0.35
N CYS A 154 7.24 4.23 -0.39
CA CYS A 154 6.46 3.07 0.00
C CYS A 154 6.67 1.87 -0.93
N LEU A 155 7.01 2.11 -2.20
CA LEU A 155 7.33 1.04 -3.15
C LEU A 155 8.47 0.18 -2.62
N TYR A 156 9.60 0.79 -2.29
CA TYR A 156 10.79 0.04 -1.83
C TYR A 156 10.64 -0.47 -0.39
N ARG A 157 9.95 0.31 0.46
CA ARG A 157 9.72 -0.03 1.86
C ARG A 157 8.66 -1.10 2.12
N PHE A 158 7.69 -1.29 1.23
CA PHE A 158 6.54 -2.15 1.52
C PHE A 158 6.06 -3.02 0.36
N ALA A 159 6.44 -2.77 -0.90
CA ALA A 159 5.99 -3.67 -1.96
C ALA A 159 6.55 -5.08 -1.74
N THR A 160 5.69 -6.08 -1.95
CA THR A 160 6.04 -7.49 -1.74
C THR A 160 7.23 -7.93 -2.61
N SER A 161 7.44 -7.29 -3.77
CA SER A 161 8.60 -7.53 -4.64
C SER A 161 9.96 -7.21 -3.98
N TYR A 162 9.99 -6.40 -2.93
CA TYR A 162 11.19 -6.03 -2.18
C TYR A 162 11.22 -6.62 -0.77
N VAL A 163 10.30 -7.54 -0.46
CA VAL A 163 10.26 -8.24 0.83
C VAL A 163 10.82 -9.65 0.63
N PRO A 164 12.00 -9.97 1.19
CA PRO A 164 12.54 -11.33 1.12
C PRO A 164 11.54 -12.37 1.65
N GLY A 165 11.28 -13.41 0.85
CA GLY A 165 10.34 -14.47 1.19
C GLY A 165 8.86 -14.12 0.95
N ALA A 166 8.52 -12.91 0.53
CA ALA A 166 7.18 -12.62 0.05
C ALA A 166 6.96 -13.22 -1.34
N VAL A 167 5.75 -13.69 -1.57
CA VAL A 167 5.26 -14.02 -2.92
C VAL A 167 4.74 -12.75 -3.60
N GLN A 168 4.72 -12.73 -4.95
CA GLN A 168 3.99 -11.68 -5.67
C GLN A 168 2.49 -11.84 -5.43
N VAL A 169 1.89 -10.82 -4.81
CA VAL A 169 0.47 -10.75 -4.47
C VAL A 169 -0.07 -9.46 -5.08
N ASP A 170 -0.73 -9.61 -6.22
CA ASP A 170 -1.10 -8.48 -7.09
C ASP A 170 -2.54 -7.98 -6.84
N ALA A 171 -3.39 -8.69 -6.10
CA ALA A 171 -4.80 -8.30 -5.93
C ALA A 171 -5.38 -8.70 -4.56
N THR A 172 -6.43 -8.01 -4.12
CA THR A 172 -7.29 -8.44 -3.01
C THR A 172 -7.90 -9.80 -3.33
N LEU A 173 -8.16 -10.62 -2.31
CA LEU A 173 -8.65 -11.99 -2.50
C LEU A 173 -9.93 -12.06 -3.36
N ALA A 174 -10.90 -11.18 -3.11
CA ALA A 174 -12.14 -11.13 -3.90
C ALA A 174 -11.86 -10.83 -5.37
N ASN A 175 -11.03 -9.83 -5.66
CA ASN A 175 -10.63 -9.51 -7.03
C ASN A 175 -9.80 -10.65 -7.65
N ARG A 176 -8.94 -11.33 -6.88
CA ARG A 176 -8.18 -12.49 -7.36
C ARG A 176 -9.11 -13.64 -7.68
N THR A 177 -10.07 -13.98 -6.83
CA THR A 177 -11.01 -15.09 -7.04
C THR A 177 -11.97 -14.77 -8.18
N GLU A 178 -12.53 -13.56 -8.26
CA GLU A 178 -13.39 -13.15 -9.37
C GLU A 178 -12.61 -13.08 -10.69
N THR A 179 -11.39 -12.50 -10.69
CA THR A 179 -10.50 -12.52 -11.86
C THR A 179 -10.12 -13.96 -12.20
N ILE A 180 -9.82 -14.81 -11.23
CA ILE A 180 -9.49 -16.21 -11.49
C ILE A 180 -10.72 -16.94 -12.01
N ASP A 181 -11.93 -16.77 -11.49
CA ASP A 181 -13.11 -17.47 -12.01
C ASP A 181 -13.52 -16.95 -13.40
N ASP A 182 -13.50 -15.63 -13.62
CA ASP A 182 -13.83 -15.00 -14.89
C ASP A 182 -12.79 -15.35 -15.97
N PHE A 183 -11.50 -15.27 -15.65
CA PHE A 183 -10.45 -15.70 -16.57
C PHE A 183 -10.33 -17.22 -16.66
N LEU A 184 -10.48 -18.03 -15.61
CA LEU A 184 -10.33 -19.48 -15.69
C LEU A 184 -11.51 -20.13 -16.41
N GLY A 185 -12.73 -19.60 -16.32
CA GLY A 185 -13.87 -20.15 -17.06
C GLY A 185 -13.66 -20.11 -18.58
N ASP A 186 -13.43 -18.91 -19.12
CA ASP A 186 -13.27 -18.72 -20.58
C ASP A 186 -11.81 -18.92 -21.03
N SER A 187 -10.82 -18.44 -20.28
CA SER A 187 -9.40 -18.61 -20.62
C SER A 187 -8.92 -20.04 -20.41
N ASN A 188 -9.40 -20.83 -19.43
CA ASN A 188 -8.98 -22.25 -19.39
C ASN A 188 -9.60 -23.07 -20.51
N PHE A 189 -10.83 -22.79 -20.92
CA PHE A 189 -11.43 -23.43 -22.08
C PHE A 189 -10.63 -23.12 -23.35
N LYS A 190 -10.33 -21.83 -23.60
CA LYS A 190 -9.51 -21.38 -24.74
C LYS A 190 -8.05 -21.86 -24.64
N LYS A 191 -7.47 -21.90 -23.43
CA LYS A 191 -6.13 -22.45 -23.19
C LYS A 191 -6.12 -23.95 -23.41
N MET A 192 -7.05 -24.75 -22.89
CA MET A 192 -7.08 -26.22 -23.11
C MET A 192 -7.07 -26.58 -24.60
N LEU A 193 -7.75 -25.81 -25.45
CA LEU A 193 -7.76 -26.01 -26.89
C LEU A 193 -6.43 -25.65 -27.59
N HIS A 194 -5.65 -24.71 -27.03
CA HIS A 194 -4.45 -24.15 -27.68
C HIS A 194 -3.21 -24.13 -26.77
N ILE A 195 -3.18 -24.90 -25.68
CA ILE A 195 -2.15 -24.78 -24.63
C ILE A 195 -0.80 -25.19 -25.20
N VAL A 196 -0.78 -26.25 -26.01
CA VAL A 196 0.42 -26.74 -26.67
C VAL A 196 0.98 -25.67 -27.61
N ASP A 197 0.14 -25.11 -28.50
CA ASP A 197 0.56 -24.06 -29.45
C ASP A 197 1.02 -22.78 -28.73
N THR A 198 0.30 -22.38 -27.68
CA THR A 198 0.61 -21.19 -26.89
C THR A 198 1.92 -21.36 -26.13
N ILE A 199 2.14 -22.52 -25.50
CA ILE A 199 3.40 -22.81 -24.80
C ILE A 199 4.55 -22.84 -25.80
N ILE A 200 4.39 -23.49 -26.96
CA ILE A 200 5.43 -23.50 -28.01
C ILE A 200 5.75 -22.08 -28.47
N ALA A 201 4.73 -21.25 -28.74
CA ALA A 201 4.92 -19.87 -29.18
C ALA A 201 5.55 -18.99 -28.10
N LYS A 202 5.12 -19.13 -26.83
CA LYS A 202 5.71 -18.42 -25.69
C LYS A 202 7.14 -18.87 -25.42
N TYR A 203 7.43 -20.16 -25.51
CA TYR A 203 8.79 -20.68 -25.35
C TYR A 203 9.73 -20.16 -26.43
N ARG A 204 9.30 -20.13 -27.70
CA ARG A 204 10.09 -19.54 -28.80
C ARG A 204 10.38 -18.06 -28.56
N ARG A 205 9.36 -17.29 -28.14
CA ARG A 205 9.51 -15.87 -27.77
C ARG A 205 10.44 -15.68 -26.58
N ALA A 206 10.26 -16.45 -25.51
CA ALA A 206 11.10 -16.40 -24.32
C ALA A 206 12.55 -16.77 -24.64
N ARG A 207 12.79 -17.75 -25.52
CA ARG A 207 14.14 -18.12 -25.96
C ARG A 207 14.82 -17.00 -26.75
N ALA A 208 14.08 -16.31 -27.62
CA ALA A 208 14.59 -15.14 -28.34
C ALA A 208 14.86 -13.97 -27.37
N ALA A 209 13.89 -13.66 -26.50
CA ALA A 209 13.99 -12.58 -25.51
C ALA A 209 15.08 -12.84 -24.45
N LYS A 210 15.39 -14.11 -24.15
CA LYS A 210 16.50 -14.47 -23.26
C LYS A 210 17.83 -13.93 -23.77
N VAL A 211 18.12 -14.13 -25.06
CA VAL A 211 19.37 -13.64 -25.67
C VAL A 211 19.43 -12.11 -25.60
N GLU A 212 18.32 -11.44 -25.93
CA GLU A 212 18.23 -9.98 -25.86
C GLU A 212 18.40 -9.48 -24.42
N SER A 213 17.79 -10.14 -23.44
CA SER A 213 17.89 -9.78 -22.01
C SER A 213 19.30 -10.02 -21.47
N GLU A 214 19.95 -11.13 -21.86
CA GLU A 214 21.34 -11.42 -21.48
C GLU A 214 22.31 -10.39 -22.06
N LEU A 215 22.12 -9.99 -23.32
CA LEU A 215 22.92 -8.94 -23.95
C LEU A 215 22.69 -7.58 -23.28
N TYR A 216 21.43 -7.24 -22.98
CA TYR A 216 21.08 -6.00 -22.31
C TYR A 216 21.68 -5.95 -20.89
N LEU A 217 21.57 -7.04 -20.13
CA LEU A 217 22.18 -7.16 -18.81
C LEU A 217 23.70 -7.06 -18.89
N ALA A 218 24.34 -7.78 -19.83
CA ALA A 218 25.79 -7.70 -20.01
C ALA A 218 26.26 -6.29 -20.40
N ALA A 219 25.50 -5.59 -21.25
CA ALA A 219 25.79 -4.20 -21.60
C ALA A 219 25.66 -3.28 -20.36
N LEU A 220 24.62 -3.44 -19.56
CA LEU A 220 24.46 -2.70 -18.30
C LEU A 220 25.59 -2.98 -17.32
N THR A 221 25.96 -4.25 -17.11
CA THR A 221 27.07 -4.66 -16.23
C THR A 221 28.43 -4.21 -16.77
N TRP A 222 28.61 -4.13 -18.08
CA TRP A 222 29.85 -3.61 -18.66
C TRP A 222 29.99 -2.10 -18.44
N VAL A 223 28.89 -1.35 -18.60
CA VAL A 223 28.86 0.10 -18.33
C VAL A 223 28.99 0.38 -16.84
N ALA A 224 28.32 -0.39 -15.99
CA ALA A 224 28.43 -0.33 -14.55
C ALA A 224 29.68 -1.11 -14.11
N MET A 225 30.85 -0.45 -14.10
CA MET A 225 32.14 -1.00 -13.63
C MET A 225 31.97 -2.06 -12.53
N ALA A 226 32.71 -3.19 -12.58
CA ALA A 226 32.54 -4.31 -11.65
C ALA A 226 32.48 -3.90 -10.16
N ALA A 227 33.31 -2.92 -9.76
CA ALA A 227 33.31 -2.36 -8.41
C ALA A 227 31.96 -1.72 -7.99
N ALA A 228 31.24 -1.08 -8.92
CA ALA A 228 29.92 -0.50 -8.67
C ALA A 228 28.85 -1.59 -8.50
N THR A 229 28.99 -2.72 -9.20
CA THR A 229 28.05 -3.86 -9.05
C THR A 229 28.20 -4.51 -7.67
N ASP A 230 29.43 -4.72 -7.20
CA ASP A 230 29.70 -5.27 -5.86
C ASP A 230 29.20 -4.33 -4.75
N GLU A 231 29.44 -3.02 -4.91
CA GLU A 231 28.92 -2.00 -3.99
C GLU A 231 27.38 -2.03 -3.93
N TRP A 232 26.70 -2.12 -5.08
CA TRP A 232 25.24 -2.17 -5.12
C TRP A 232 24.67 -3.41 -4.45
N TRP A 233 25.28 -4.59 -4.68
CA TRP A 233 24.87 -5.80 -3.98
C TRP A 233 25.02 -5.67 -2.47
N HIS A 234 26.15 -5.13 -2.02
CA HIS A 234 26.36 -4.89 -0.60
C HIS A 234 25.33 -3.91 -0.01
N MET A 235 24.96 -2.87 -0.75
CA MET A 235 23.90 -1.93 -0.35
C MET A 235 22.53 -2.61 -0.26
N ILE A 236 22.18 -3.48 -1.20
CA ILE A 236 20.94 -4.27 -1.19
C ILE A 236 20.90 -5.15 0.07
N GLU A 237 21.92 -5.96 0.29
CA GLU A 237 22.00 -6.89 1.42
C GLU A 237 21.94 -6.15 2.77
N THR A 238 22.64 -5.02 2.88
CA THR A 238 22.64 -4.17 4.07
C THR A 238 21.25 -3.61 4.33
N ALA A 239 20.59 -3.07 3.31
CA ALA A 239 19.25 -2.52 3.45
C ALA A 239 18.22 -3.61 3.80
N GLU A 240 18.28 -4.78 3.16
CA GLU A 240 17.39 -5.91 3.47
C GLU A 240 17.58 -6.41 4.90
N THR A 241 18.82 -6.49 5.37
CA THR A 241 19.14 -6.88 6.76
C THR A 241 18.66 -5.85 7.77
N MET A 242 18.82 -4.57 7.45
CA MET A 242 18.41 -3.46 8.33
C MET A 242 16.91 -3.17 8.27
N ARG A 243 16.19 -3.65 7.25
CA ARG A 243 14.78 -3.33 6.97
C ARG A 243 13.86 -3.38 8.18
N GLN A 244 14.03 -4.39 9.04
CA GLN A 244 13.19 -4.58 10.23
C GLN A 244 13.54 -3.59 11.35
N ALA A 245 14.83 -3.31 11.55
CA ALA A 245 15.29 -2.36 12.55
C ALA A 245 15.06 -0.91 12.11
N ASP A 246 15.25 -0.64 10.83
CA ASP A 246 15.09 0.67 10.20
C ASP A 246 14.59 0.49 8.77
N ILE A 247 13.29 0.68 8.58
CA ILE A 247 12.65 0.60 7.27
C ILE A 247 13.19 1.66 6.28
N THR A 248 13.75 2.77 6.79
CA THR A 248 14.28 3.85 5.97
C THR A 248 15.57 3.45 5.25
N SER A 249 16.24 2.38 5.70
CA SER A 249 17.36 1.78 5.00
C SER A 249 17.03 1.43 3.54
N MET A 250 15.78 1.06 3.23
CA MET A 250 15.31 0.76 1.87
C MET A 250 15.27 1.98 0.93
N ASP A 251 15.36 3.20 1.47
CA ASP A 251 15.34 4.44 0.69
C ASP A 251 16.57 4.59 -0.23
N TYR A 252 17.60 3.75 -0.06
CA TYR A 252 18.73 3.74 -1.01
C TYR A 252 18.29 3.44 -2.45
N MET A 253 17.19 2.71 -2.63
CA MET A 253 16.58 2.40 -3.94
C MET A 253 15.88 3.59 -4.56
N LEU A 254 15.60 4.65 -3.79
CA LEU A 254 15.02 5.86 -4.35
C LEU A 254 16.06 6.54 -5.23
N ALA A 255 15.68 6.74 -6.49
CA ALA A 255 16.48 7.56 -7.39
C ALA A 255 16.64 8.96 -6.76
N LYS A 256 17.88 9.30 -6.42
CA LYS A 256 18.26 10.64 -5.96
C LYS A 256 18.33 11.58 -7.16
N VAL A 257 17.20 11.77 -7.82
CA VAL A 257 17.10 12.72 -8.93
C VAL A 257 17.08 14.12 -8.31
N LYS A 258 18.02 14.98 -8.69
CA LYS A 258 17.88 16.42 -8.43
C LYS A 258 16.61 16.87 -9.13
N ARG A 259 15.51 17.00 -8.39
CA ARG A 259 14.27 17.55 -8.94
C ARG A 259 14.60 18.95 -9.45
N GLY A 260 14.35 19.19 -10.73
CA GLY A 260 14.38 20.53 -11.30
C GLY A 260 13.37 21.43 -10.60
N GLN A 261 13.48 22.73 -10.84
CA GLN A 261 12.52 23.68 -10.31
C GLN A 261 11.10 23.31 -10.75
N THR A 262 10.14 23.34 -9.82
CA THR A 262 8.74 23.08 -10.16
C THR A 262 8.21 24.18 -11.07
N LEU A 263 7.16 23.87 -11.85
CA LEU A 263 6.50 24.86 -12.72
C LEU A 263 6.04 26.10 -11.94
N GLN A 264 5.68 25.92 -10.66
CA GLN A 264 5.36 27.02 -9.75
C GLN A 264 6.60 27.83 -9.36
N GLN A 265 7.71 27.18 -9.01
CA GLN A 265 8.98 27.87 -8.73
C GLN A 265 9.49 28.65 -9.95
N ILE A 266 9.39 28.06 -11.15
CA ILE A 266 9.74 28.73 -12.41
C ILE A 266 8.82 29.93 -12.65
N ARG A 267 7.51 29.80 -12.42
CA ARG A 267 6.56 30.92 -12.53
C ARG A 267 6.85 32.03 -11.53
N THR A 268 7.13 31.71 -10.27
CA THR A 268 7.51 32.71 -9.25
C THR A 268 8.81 33.42 -9.65
N MET A 269 9.83 32.68 -10.10
CA MET A 269 11.07 33.28 -10.59
C MET A 269 10.85 34.17 -11.82
N LEU A 270 9.98 33.78 -12.76
CA LEU A 270 9.65 34.61 -13.92
C LEU A 270 8.90 35.89 -13.52
N ILE A 271 7.98 35.80 -12.56
CA ILE A 271 7.26 36.96 -12.01
C ILE A 271 8.24 37.89 -11.30
N ASP A 272 9.10 37.37 -10.44
CA ASP A 272 10.12 38.16 -9.72
C ASP A 272 11.12 38.81 -10.69
N HIS A 273 11.50 38.11 -11.76
CA HIS A 273 12.35 38.66 -12.82
C HIS A 273 11.65 39.77 -13.61
N GLN A 274 10.36 39.60 -13.95
CA GLN A 274 9.58 40.64 -14.62
C GLN A 274 9.40 41.87 -13.73
N LEU A 275 9.06 41.68 -12.45
CA LEU A 275 8.93 42.77 -11.47
C LEU A 275 10.26 43.45 -11.15
N GLY A 276 11.38 42.71 -11.20
CA GLY A 276 12.73 43.25 -11.05
C GLY A 276 13.19 44.05 -12.28
N ALA A 277 12.79 43.64 -13.48
CA ALA A 277 13.12 44.34 -14.73
C ALA A 277 12.37 45.69 -14.89
N HIS A 278 11.17 45.82 -14.32
CA HIS A 278 10.39 47.06 -14.32
C HIS A 278 10.90 48.14 -13.34
N LYS A 279 12.03 47.93 -12.65
CA LYS A 279 12.67 48.98 -11.83
C LYS A 279 13.63 49.89 -12.61
N ALA A 280 13.91 49.60 -13.88
CA ALA A 280 14.56 50.56 -14.77
C ALA A 280 13.47 51.36 -15.50
N PRO A 281 13.45 52.70 -15.42
CA PRO A 281 12.45 53.50 -16.11
C PRO A 281 12.73 53.44 -17.62
N ASP A 282 11.86 52.75 -18.36
CA ASP A 282 11.84 52.81 -19.82
C ASP A 282 11.05 54.07 -20.24
N PRO A 283 11.58 54.97 -21.10
CA PRO A 283 10.92 56.23 -21.43
C PRO A 283 9.64 56.07 -22.26
N ASP A 284 9.42 54.90 -22.86
CA ASP A 284 8.27 54.63 -23.73
C ASP A 284 7.44 53.49 -23.15
N GLY A 285 6.34 53.86 -22.48
CA GLY A 285 5.51 53.02 -21.60
C GLY A 285 5.09 51.66 -22.18
N THR A 286 5.08 50.65 -21.31
CA THR A 286 4.75 49.27 -21.69
C THR A 286 3.25 48.97 -21.56
N ALA A 287 2.78 47.87 -22.15
CA ALA A 287 1.37 47.45 -22.14
C ALA A 287 0.74 47.32 -20.74
N ALA A 288 1.54 47.18 -19.68
CA ALA A 288 1.08 47.18 -18.30
C ALA A 288 0.59 48.55 -17.82
N ASP A 289 1.18 49.65 -18.31
CA ASP A 289 0.78 51.02 -17.97
C ASP A 289 -0.61 51.36 -18.56
N TRP A 290 -0.94 50.78 -19.70
CA TRP A 290 -2.26 50.90 -20.33
C TRP A 290 -3.37 50.20 -19.53
N LEU A 291 -3.09 49.03 -18.95
CA LEU A 291 -4.05 48.31 -18.12
C LEU A 291 -4.33 49.04 -16.80
N VAL A 292 -3.30 49.58 -16.16
CA VAL A 292 -3.44 50.34 -14.90
C VAL A 292 -4.17 51.66 -15.12
N SER A 293 -3.89 52.38 -16.21
CA SER A 293 -4.61 53.61 -16.55
C SER A 293 -6.06 53.37 -16.94
N SER A 294 -6.37 52.26 -17.62
CA SER A 294 -7.75 51.88 -17.98
C SER A 294 -8.59 51.55 -16.73
N LEU A 295 -8.02 50.83 -15.76
CA LEU A 295 -8.67 50.52 -14.48
C LEU A 295 -8.95 51.77 -13.64
N ALA A 296 -8.07 52.78 -13.69
CA ALA A 296 -8.27 54.04 -13.00
C ALA A 296 -9.39 54.90 -13.62
N ILE A 297 -9.61 54.79 -14.94
CA ILE A 297 -10.70 55.48 -15.65
C ILE A 297 -12.06 54.82 -15.35
N GLU A 298 -12.13 53.48 -15.28
CA GLU A 298 -13.36 52.77 -14.90
C GLU A 298 -13.79 53.05 -13.46
N GLN A 299 -12.85 53.32 -12.55
CA GLN A 299 -13.16 53.66 -11.15
C GLN A 299 -13.58 55.13 -10.94
N ALA A 300 -13.45 55.97 -11.97
CA ALA A 300 -13.78 57.40 -11.93
C ALA A 300 -15.11 57.76 -12.61
N GLN A 301 -15.88 56.75 -13.06
CA GLN A 301 -17.28 56.87 -13.52
C GLN A 301 -18.25 56.31 -12.48
#